data_AF-A0A963SQ73-F1
#
_entry.id   AF-A0A963SQ73-F1
#
_cell.length_a   1.000
_cell.length_b   1.000
_cell.length_c   1.000
_cell.angle_alpha   90.00
_cell.angle_beta   90.00
_cell.angle_gamma   90.00
#
_symmetry.space_group_name_H-M   'P 1'
#
loop_
_entity.id
_entity.type
_entity.pdbx_description
1 polymer ?
#
loop_
_entity_poly.entity_id
_entity_poly.type
_entity_poly.pdbx_seq_one_letter_code
_entity_poly.pdbx_strand_id
1 'polypeptide(L)' 'MARALYIHWPFCLKKCPYCDFNSHLAARIEQRRWHEAYLAKIDRVAALTGPRVLNTVFFGGGMP' A
#
# COMPACT_ATOMS: atom_id res chain seq x y z
N MET A 1 -22.87 2.03 3.96
CA MET A 1 -21.48 2.58 4.08
C MET A 1 -20.55 1.64 3.34
N ALA A 2 -19.87 2.11 2.30
CA ALA A 2 -18.85 1.31 1.61
C ALA A 2 -17.62 1.13 2.51
N ARG A 3 -17.08 -0.09 2.55
CA ARG A 3 -15.85 -0.40 3.29
C ARG A 3 -14.75 -0.73 2.29
N ALA A 4 -13.70 0.07 2.29
CA ALA A 4 -12.58 -0.08 1.36
C ALA A 4 -11.23 -0.09 2.09
N LEU A 5 -10.27 -0.79 1.51
CA LEU A 5 -8.87 -0.80 1.93
C LEU A 5 -8.03 -0.15 0.84
N TYR A 6 -7.24 0.86 1.20
CA TYR A 6 -6.23 1.43 0.31
C TYR A 6 -4.84 0.95 0.74
N ILE A 7 -4.12 0.32 -0.18
CA ILE A 7 -2.73 -0.12 0.01
C ILE A 7 -1.84 0.87 -0.74
N HIS A 8 -1.04 1.61 0.04
CA HIS A 8 -0.11 2.57 -0.49
C HIS A 8 1.20 1.89 -0.90
N TRP A 9 1.55 1.94 -2.18
CA TRP A 9 2.84 1.52 -2.70
C TRP A 9 3.76 2.73 -2.88
N PRO A 10 4.87 2.85 -2.15
CA PRO A 10 5.62 4.10 -2.09
C PRO A 10 6.76 4.17 -3.12
N PHE A 11 6.76 3.36 -4.19
CA PHE A 11 7.92 3.26 -5.09
C PHE A 11 7.61 3.60 -6.54
N CYS A 12 8.56 4.27 -7.19
CA CYS A 12 8.57 4.53 -8.62
C CYS A 12 9.93 4.13 -9.21
N LEU A 13 9.93 3.65 -10.45
CA LEU A 13 11.17 3.48 -11.22
C LEU A 13 11.77 4.85 -11.60
N LYS A 14 10.92 5.83 -11.90
CA LYS A 14 11.28 7.22 -12.21
C LYS A 14 10.26 8.18 -11.60
N LYS A 15 10.71 9.36 -11.14
CA LYS A 15 9.85 10.43 -10.63
C LYS A 15 9.51 11.40 -11.76
N CYS A 16 8.24 11.73 -11.92
CA CYS A 16 7.80 12.82 -12.77
C CYS A 16 8.17 14.17 -12.11
N PRO A 17 8.48 15.22 -12.90
CA PRO A 17 8.91 16.52 -12.36
C PRO A 17 7.82 17.24 -11.55
N TYR A 18 6.56 16.86 -11.74
CA TYR A 18 5.39 17.39 -11.04
C TYR A 18 4.83 16.44 -9.97
N CYS A 19 5.47 15.28 -9.73
CA CYS A 19 4.92 14.28 -8.82
C CYS A 19 5.12 14.69 -7.35
N ASP A 20 4.00 14.93 -6.66
CA ASP A 20 3.89 15.26 -5.24
C ASP A 20 3.41 14.07 -4.38
N PHE A 21 3.06 12.94 -5.00
CA PHE A 21 2.74 11.71 -4.28
C PHE A 21 3.89 11.31 -3.36
N ASN A 22 3.53 10.85 -2.16
CA ASN A 22 4.48 10.21 -1.26
C ASN A 22 5.03 8.96 -1.93
N SER A 23 6.19 9.10 -2.56
CA SER A 23 6.81 8.10 -3.40
C SER A 23 8.33 8.31 -3.43
N HIS A 24 9.05 7.22 -3.64
CA HIS A 24 10.49 7.16 -3.60
C HIS A 24 11.02 6.44 -4.85
N LEU A 25 12.15 6.93 -5.35
CA LEU A 25 12.87 6.24 -6.41
C LEU A 25 13.50 4.98 -5.83
N ALA A 26 13.19 3.83 -6.43
CA ALA A 26 13.79 2.56 -6.04
C ALA A 26 14.12 1.73 -7.29
N ALA A 27 15.41 1.49 -7.54
CA ALA A 27 15.85 0.62 -8.62
C ALA A 27 15.71 -0.87 -8.27
N ARG A 28 15.76 -1.20 -6.97
CA ARG A 28 15.56 -2.55 -6.43
C ARG A 28 14.72 -2.46 -5.18
N ILE A 29 13.74 -3.35 -5.08
CA ILE A 29 12.81 -3.44 -3.95
C ILE A 29 12.86 -4.88 -3.47
N GLU A 30 13.07 -5.07 -2.18
CA GLU A 30 12.97 -6.39 -1.56
C GLU A 30 11.48 -6.73 -1.41
N GLN A 31 10.91 -7.29 -2.48
CA GLN A 31 9.47 -7.51 -2.64
C GLN A 31 8.90 -8.36 -1.50
N ARG A 32 9.64 -9.38 -1.06
CA ARG A 32 9.19 -10.31 -0.01
C ARG A 32 9.02 -9.59 1.33
N ARG A 33 10.00 -8.79 1.76
CA ARG A 33 9.91 -8.00 2.99
C ARG A 33 8.73 -7.02 2.97
N TRP A 34 8.45 -6.39 1.83
CA TRP A 34 7.30 -5.48 1.72
C TRP A 34 5.97 -6.23 1.78
N HIS A 35 5.88 -7.38 1.10
CA HIS A 35 4.71 -8.25 1.19
C HIS A 35 4.44 -8.69 2.63
N GLU A 36 5.46 -9.20 3.33
CA GLU A 36 5.36 -9.61 4.74
C GLU A 36 4.93 -8.43 5.64
N ALA A 37 5.46 -7.22 5.39
CA ALA A 37 5.09 -6.02 6.15
C ALA A 37 3.63 -5.59 5.92
N TYR A 38 3.11 -5.67 4.69
CA TYR A 38 1.70 -5.37 4.41
C TYR A 38 0.77 -6.36 5.10
N LEU A 39 1.07 -7.66 5.04
CA LEU A 39 0.28 -8.69 5.71
C LEU A 39 0.24 -8.44 7.22
N ALA A 40 1.39 -8.24 7.86
CA ALA A 40 1.46 -7.94 9.29
C ALA A 40 0.67 -6.68 9.68
N LYS A 41 0.65 -5.67 8.81
CA LYS A 41 -0.14 -4.45 9.04
C LYS A 41 -1.64 -4.69 8.90
N ILE A 42 -2.06 -5.46 7.90
CA ILE A 42 -3.45 -5.84 7.69
C ILE A 42 -3.97 -6.62 8.90
N ASP A 43 -3.22 -7.62 9.37
CA ASP A 43 -3.57 -8.43 10.55
C ASP A 43 -3.72 -7.56 11.80
N ARG A 44 -2.77 -6.65 12.04
CA ARG A 44 -2.85 -5.71 13.17
C ARG A 44 -4.09 -4.82 13.10
N VAL A 45 -4.42 -4.29 11.92
CA VAL A 45 -5.59 -3.43 11.74
C VAL A 45 -6.90 -4.23 11.87
N ALA A 46 -6.93 -5.46 11.37
CA ALA A 46 -8.06 -6.37 11.54
C ALA A 46 -8.31 -6.67 13.03
N ALA A 47 -7.27 -6.92 13.82
CA ALA A 47 -7.39 -7.14 15.26
C ALA A 47 -7.97 -5.93 16.01
N LEU A 48 -7.61 -4.71 15.60
CA LEU A 48 -8.11 -3.47 16.22
C LEU A 48 -9.55 -3.13 15.80
N THR A 49 -9.95 -3.53 14.59
CA THR A 49 -11.24 -3.13 14.00
C THR A 49 -12.30 -4.22 14.06
N GLY A 50 -11.93 -5.46 14.37
CA GLY A 50 -12.80 -6.63 14.38
C GLY A 50 -13.13 -7.15 12.98
N PRO A 51 -13.92 -8.25 12.88
CA PRO A 51 -14.29 -8.84 11.60
C PRO A 51 -15.11 -7.88 10.74
N ARG A 52 -14.61 -7.55 9.54
CA ARG A 52 -15.34 -6.73 8.56
C ARG A 52 -15.14 -7.25 7.14
N VAL A 53 -16.23 -7.25 6.37
CA VAL A 53 -16.17 -7.45 4.92
C VAL A 53 -15.78 -6.13 4.26
N LEU A 54 -14.75 -6.17 3.42
CA LEU A 54 -14.36 -5.08 2.52
C LEU A 54 -15.03 -5.31 1.16
N ASN A 55 -15.59 -4.27 0.57
CA ASN A 55 -16.22 -4.32 -0.74
C ASN A 55 -15.25 -3.96 -1.87
N THR A 56 -14.15 -3.28 -1.53
CA THR A 56 -13.20 -2.77 -2.52
C THR A 56 -11.81 -2.68 -1.93
N VAL A 57 -10.80 -2.99 -2.74
CA VAL A 57 -9.38 -2.78 -2.41
C VAL A 57 -8.78 -1.91 -3.51
N PHE A 58 -8.09 -0.85 -3.10
CA PHE A 58 -7.42 0.09 -3.99
C PHE A 58 -5.92 0.00 -3.77
N PHE A 59 -5.15 0.10 -4.85
CA PHE A 59 -3.70 0.25 -4.81
C PHE A 59 -3.34 1.61 -5.41
N GLY A 60 -2.40 2.33 -4.80
CA GLY A 60 -1.93 3.60 -5.34
C GLY A 60 -0.70 4.12 -4.61
N GLY A 61 -0.22 5.30 -4.99
CA GLY A 61 0.99 5.90 -4.43
C GLY A 61 1.97 6.25 -5.54
N GLY A 62 3.09 5.54 -5.59
CA GLY A 62 4.00 5.54 -6.73
C GLY A 62 3.43 4.78 -7.93
N MET A 63 4.22 3.88 -8.50
CA MET A 63 3.79 2.98 -9.57
C MET A 63 3.62 1.56 -8.99
N PRO A 64 2.45 1.23 -8.41
CA PRO A 64 2.15 -0.12 -7.94
C PRO A 64 2.20 -1.16 -9.06
#